data_AF-A0A3B0VBD7-F1
#
_entry.id   AF-A0A3B0VBD7-F1
#
_cell.length_a   1.000
_cell.length_b   1.000
_cell.length_c   1.000
_cell.angle_alpha   90.00
_cell.angle_beta   90.00
_cell.angle_gamma   90.00
#
_symmetry.space_group_name_H-M   'P 1'
#
loop_
_entity.id
_entity.type
_entity.pdbx_description
1 polymer ?
#
loop_
_entity_poly.entity_id
_entity_poly.type
_entity_poly.pdbx_seq_one_letter_code
_entity_poly.pdbx_strand_id
1 'polypeptide(L)'
;MVNDAHLHAFFNPAGVVYEIRCFRQAPGCFIHGRPTTEFTWFSGYSWQFCLCSTCMTHLGWFFSAADFSFYGLIGNRLDAG
;
A
#
# COMPACT_ATOMS: atom_id res chain seq x y z
N MET A 1 -16.91 6.06 -13.96
CA MET A 1 -17.70 4.99 -13.30
C MET A 1 -16.73 4.16 -12.49
N VAL A 2 -17.11 3.87 -11.25
CA VAL A 2 -16.36 3.16 -10.19
C VAL A 2 -15.69 1.88 -10.74
N ASN A 3 -14.40 1.64 -10.42
CA ASN A 3 -13.66 0.34 -10.46
C ASN A 3 -12.26 0.28 -11.14
N ASP A 4 -11.41 1.31 -11.09
CA ASP A 4 -9.97 1.14 -11.44
C ASP A 4 -9.08 0.87 -10.20
N ALA A 5 -9.67 0.46 -9.08
CA ALA A 5 -8.88 -0.09 -7.99
C ALA A 5 -8.54 -1.54 -8.35
N HIS A 6 -7.34 -1.78 -8.87
CA HIS A 6 -6.80 -3.14 -9.01
C HIS A 6 -6.79 -3.80 -7.63
N LEU A 7 -7.79 -4.65 -7.40
CA LEU A 7 -7.99 -5.32 -6.13
C LEU A 7 -7.14 -6.58 -6.09
N HIS A 8 -6.29 -6.68 -5.08
CA HIS A 8 -5.45 -7.85 -4.88
C HIS A 8 -5.57 -8.35 -3.45
N ALA A 9 -5.72 -9.67 -3.29
CA ALA A 9 -5.61 -10.31 -1.99
C ALA A 9 -4.18 -10.83 -1.81
N PHE A 10 -3.50 -10.34 -0.78
CA PHE A 10 -2.15 -10.80 -0.43
C PHE A 10 -2.08 -11.18 1.05
N PHE A 11 -1.14 -12.04 1.43
CA PHE A 11 -0.85 -12.33 2.82
C PHE A 11 0.57 -11.90 3.19
N ASN A 12 0.76 -11.50 4.44
CA ASN A 12 2.10 -11.25 5.00
C ASN A 12 2.69 -12.55 5.59
N PRO A 13 3.98 -12.57 5.98
CA PRO A 13 4.60 -13.78 6.56
C PRO A 13 3.92 -14.34 7.82
N ALA A 14 3.13 -13.51 8.53
CA ALA A 14 2.33 -13.94 9.67
C ALA A 14 0.98 -14.57 9.27
N GLY A 15 0.67 -14.70 7.98
CA GLY A 15 -0.56 -15.27 7.46
C GLY A 15 -1.76 -14.32 7.45
N VAL A 16 -1.58 -13.03 7.73
CA VAL A 16 -2.66 -12.04 7.70
C VAL A 16 -2.95 -11.66 6.24
N VAL A 17 -4.21 -11.83 5.82
CA VAL A 17 -4.67 -11.48 4.48
C VAL A 17 -5.14 -10.03 4.43
N TYR A 18 -4.74 -9.31 3.37
CA TYR A 18 -5.14 -7.95 3.08
C TYR A 18 -5.76 -7.85 1.69
N GLU A 19 -6.90 -7.17 1.61
CA GLU A 19 -7.43 -6.63 0.36
C GLU A 19 -6.72 -5.30 0.06
N ILE A 20 -5.91 -5.27 -1.00
CA ILE A 20 -5.10 -4.13 -1.41
C ILE A 20 -5.70 -3.45 -2.63
N ARG A 21 -5.81 -2.13 -2.57
CA ARG A 21 -6.19 -1.25 -3.67
C ARG A 21 -5.01 -0.38 -4.07
N CYS A 22 -4.69 -0.36 -5.36
CA CYS A 22 -3.56 0.39 -5.89
C CYS A 22 -3.94 1.81 -6.31
N PHE A 23 -3.15 2.81 -5.90
CA PHE A 23 -3.35 4.22 -6.22
C PHE A 23 -2.06 4.88 -6.68
N ARG A 24 -2.16 5.83 -7.62
CA ARG A 24 -1.01 6.65 -8.05
C ARG A 24 -0.66 7.75 -7.04
N GLN A 25 -1.64 8.24 -6.27
CA GLN A 25 -1.48 9.31 -5.30
C GLN A 25 -2.26 9.00 -4.02
N ALA A 26 -1.71 9.37 -2.87
CA ALA A 26 -2.34 9.23 -1.57
C ALA A 26 -1.94 10.42 -0.66
N PRO A 27 -2.55 11.60 -0.82
CA PRO A 27 -2.14 12.83 -0.12
C PRO A 27 -2.29 12.78 1.40
N GLY A 28 -3.14 11.90 1.94
CA GLY A 28 -3.30 11.67 3.38
C GLY A 28 -2.30 10.68 3.99
N CYS A 29 -1.35 10.18 3.19
CA CYS A 29 -0.40 9.17 3.62
C CYS A 29 0.97 9.78 3.95
N PHE A 30 1.59 9.27 5.00
CA PHE A 30 2.97 9.51 5.40
C PHE A 30 3.78 8.23 5.21
N ILE A 31 4.85 8.31 4.41
CA ILE A 31 5.73 7.17 4.11
C ILE A 31 6.78 7.05 5.23
N HIS A 32 6.88 5.88 5.84
CA HIS A 32 7.74 5.63 7.01
C HIS A 32 8.66 4.41 6.83
N GLY A 33 9.88 4.52 7.34
CA GLY A 33 10.88 3.45 7.34
C GLY A 33 11.81 3.46 6.12
N ARG A 34 12.72 2.48 6.06
CA ARG A 34 13.63 2.27 4.92
C ARG A 34 12.96 1.37 3.87
N PRO A 35 13.16 1.62 2.57
CA PRO A 35 12.67 0.71 1.52
C PRO A 35 13.31 -0.67 1.66
N THR A 36 12.48 -1.71 1.52
CA THR A 36 12.93 -3.11 1.55
C THR A 36 12.20 -3.93 0.48
N THR A 37 12.85 -4.96 -0.06
CA THR A 37 12.25 -5.93 -0.99
C THR A 37 11.77 -7.19 -0.28
N GLU A 38 11.97 -7.28 1.03
CA GLU A 38 11.60 -8.43 1.85
C GLU A 38 10.09 -8.74 1.71
N PHE A 39 9.76 -9.95 1.28
CA PHE A 39 8.37 -10.39 1.04
C PHE A 39 7.54 -9.42 0.19
N THR A 40 8.17 -8.73 -0.78
CA THR A 40 7.42 -7.86 -1.69
C THR A 40 6.37 -8.65 -2.47
N TRP A 41 5.16 -8.12 -2.55
CA TRP A 41 4.07 -8.71 -3.36
C TRP A 41 4.19 -8.37 -4.84
N PHE A 42 4.93 -7.30 -5.16
CA PHE A 42 5.13 -6.83 -6.51
C PHE A 42 6.59 -7.01 -6.87
N SER A 43 6.87 -8.02 -7.72
CA SER A 43 8.23 -8.32 -8.16
C SER A 43 8.91 -7.09 -8.77
N GLY A 44 10.14 -6.81 -8.34
CA GLY A 44 10.90 -5.64 -8.77
C GLY A 44 10.64 -4.36 -7.97
N TYR A 45 9.72 -4.38 -7.00
CA TYR A 45 9.45 -3.24 -6.13
C TYR A 45 10.02 -3.43 -4.73
N SER A 46 10.59 -2.36 -4.18
CA SER A 46 10.75 -2.20 -2.74
C SER A 46 9.50 -1.57 -2.13
N TRP A 47 9.27 -1.77 -0.84
CA TRP A 47 8.15 -1.17 -0.13
C TRP A 47 8.57 -0.48 1.16
N GLN A 48 7.75 0.49 1.56
CA GLN A 48 7.80 1.19 2.85
C GLN A 48 6.40 1.23 3.44
N PHE A 49 6.28 1.44 4.76
CA PHE A 49 4.98 1.62 5.39
C PHE A 49 4.33 2.94 4.95
N CYS A 50 3.04 2.89 4.65
CA CYS A 50 2.18 4.06 4.44
C CYS A 50 1.26 4.20 5.66
N LEU A 51 1.43 5.28 6.40
CA LEU A 51 0.67 5.59 7.60
C LEU A 51 -0.28 6.76 7.32
N CYS A 52 -1.41 6.86 8.03
CA CYS A 52 -2.22 8.07 8.02
C CYS A 52 -1.39 9.23 8.58
N SER A 53 -1.29 10.34 7.87
CA SER A 53 -0.52 11.52 8.31
C SER A 53 -1.10 12.21 9.55
N THR A 54 -2.35 11.91 9.93
CA THR A 54 -3.02 12.49 11.10
C THR A 54 -2.99 11.56 12.30
N CYS A 55 -3.41 10.30 12.15
CA CYS A 55 -3.57 9.37 13.28
C CYS A 55 -2.51 8.26 13.34
N MET A 56 -1.56 8.24 12.41
CA MET A 56 -0.47 7.25 12.32
C MET A 56 -0.93 5.79 12.14
N THR A 57 -2.22 5.56 11.91
CA THR A 57 -2.75 4.23 11.58
C THR A 57 -2.09 3.72 10.31
N HIS A 58 -1.67 2.45 10.30
CA HIS A 58 -1.13 1.82 9.10
C HIS A 58 -2.23 1.72 8.03
N LEU A 59 -2.06 2.38 6.89
CA LEU A 59 -3.01 2.37 5.78
C LEU A 59 -2.59 1.43 4.65
N GLY A 60 -1.31 1.04 4.59
CA GLY A 60 -0.80 0.09 3.61
C GLY A 60 0.66 0.36 3.32
N TRP A 61 1.05 0.26 2.05
CA TRP A 61 2.45 0.31 1.63
C TRP A 61 2.66 1.25 0.46
N PHE A 62 3.82 1.91 0.42
CA PHE A 62 4.30 2.60 -0.76
C PHE A 62 5.30 1.69 -1.48
N PHE A 63 5.01 1.34 -2.73
CA PHE A 63 5.85 0.50 -3.58
C PHE A 63 6.62 1.38 -4.55
N SER A 64 7.94 1.21 -4.62
CA SER A 64 8.82 1.93 -5.52
C SER A 64 9.73 1.00 -6.31
N ALA A 65 9.83 1.27 -7.61
CA ALA A 65 10.78 0.70 -8.55
C ALA A 65 11.48 1.85 -9.32
N ALA A 66 12.36 1.53 -10.27
CA ALA A 66 13.15 2.52 -11.01
C ALA A 66 12.29 3.57 -11.74
N ASP A 67 11.22 3.11 -12.41
CA ASP A 67 10.45 3.97 -13.33
C ASP A 67 9.05 4.32 -12.82
N PHE A 68 8.53 3.55 -11.84
CA PHE A 68 7.17 3.69 -11.37
C PHE A 68 7.07 3.46 -9.87
N SER A 69 6.17 4.19 -9.23
CA SER A 69 5.83 4.02 -7.82
C SER A 69 4.34 4.21 -7.63
N PHE A 70 3.79 3.50 -6.65
CA PHE A 70 2.37 3.54 -6.35
C PHE A 70 2.13 3.17 -4.89
N TYR A 71 0.90 3.40 -4.42
CA TYR A 71 0.44 3.07 -3.08
C TYR A 71 -0.45 1.82 -3.15
N GLY A 72 -0.16 0.81 -2.35
CA GLY A 72 -1.07 -0.31 -2.09
C GLY A 72 -1.73 -0.11 -0.73
N LEU A 73 -2.97 0.38 -0.71
CA LEU A 73 -3.69 0.70 0.52
C LEU A 73 -4.71 -0.39 0.86
N ILE A 74 -4.91 -0.63 2.15
CA ILE A 74 -5.81 -1.66 2.67
C ILE A 74 -7.26 -1.19 2.49
N GLY A 75 -8.03 -1.89 1.66
CA GLY A 75 -9.35 -1.46 1.20
C GLY A 75 -10.34 -1.15 2.32
N ASN A 76 -10.34 -1.96 3.39
CA ASN A 76 -11.25 -1.78 4.53
C ASN A 76 -10.80 -0.73 5.56
N ARG A 77 -9.69 -0.02 5.30
CA ARG A 77 -9.20 1.11 6.11
C ARG A 77 -9.41 2.46 5.41
N LEU A 78 -10.06 2.45 4.26
CA LEU A 78 -10.38 3.65 3.50
C LEU A 78 -11.88 3.89 3.65
N ASP A 79 -12.24 5.01 4.28
CA ASP A 79 -13.63 5.44 4.28
C ASP A 79 -14.00 5.88 2.85
N ALA A 80 -15.08 5.30 2.33
CA ALA A 80 -15.78 5.88 1.19
C ALA A 80 -16.57 7.07 1.76
N GLY A 81 -15.98 8.26 1.72
CA GLY A 81 -16.70 9.49 2.10
C GLY A 81 -18.04 9.62 1.40
#